data_AF-A0A224XXM5-F1
#
_entry.id   AF-A0A224XXM5-F1
#
_cell.length_a   1.000
_cell.length_b   1.000
_cell.length_c   1.000
_cell.angle_alpha   90.00
_cell.angle_beta   90.00
_cell.angle_gamma   90.00
#
_symmetry.space_group_name_H-M   'P 1'
#
loop_
_entity.id
_entity.type
_entity.pdbx_description
1 polymer ?
#
loop_
_entity_poly.entity_id
_entity_poly.type
_entity_poly.pdbx_seq_one_letter_code
_entity_poly.pdbx_strand_id
1 'polypeptide(L)'
;MILGLTLALRTIGPSLGFFIGYLCLNVYVDPWSTPLIQKKDPRWIGAWWIGWLGLGTVMFVFSFLLAMFPKHMRKTENNQITNEKIEIENNITKSGDVNSNGKFKEN
;
A
#
# COMPACT_ATOMS: atom_id res chain seq x y z
N MET A 1 6.32 3.95 -24.44
CA MET A 1 6.32 2.68 -23.69
C MET A 1 5.45 2.73 -22.43
N ILE A 2 5.59 3.73 -21.53
CA ILE A 2 4.75 3.83 -20.31
C ILE A 2 3.23 3.84 -20.60
N LEU A 3 2.78 4.59 -21.60
CA LEU A 3 1.33 4.70 -21.90
C LEU A 3 0.71 3.35 -22.30
N GLY A 4 1.45 2.51 -23.05
CA GLY A 4 0.99 1.17 -23.41
C GLY A 4 0.87 0.24 -22.21
N LEU A 5 1.85 0.30 -21.29
CA LEU A 5 1.83 -0.48 -20.06
C LEU A 5 0.64 -0.09 -19.19
N THR A 6 0.42 1.21 -18.96
CA THR A 6 -0.72 1.70 -18.15
C THR A 6 -2.07 1.30 -18.73
N LEU A 7 -2.23 1.32 -20.05
CA LEU A 7 -3.48 0.90 -20.72
C LEU A 7 -3.72 -0.61 -20.58
N ALA A 8 -2.68 -1.43 -20.69
CA ALA A 8 -2.79 -2.88 -20.46
C ALA A 8 -3.18 -3.19 -19.02
N LEU A 9 -2.57 -2.53 -18.02
CA LEU A 9 -2.98 -2.68 -16.62
C LEU A 9 -4.42 -2.23 -16.37
N ARG A 10 -4.92 -1.21 -17.10
CA ARG A 10 -6.29 -0.72 -16.97
C ARG A 10 -7.34 -1.71 -17.50
N THR A 11 -7.02 -2.50 -18.52
CA THR A 11 -7.96 -3.50 -19.09
C THR A 11 -7.92 -4.84 -18.36
N ILE A 12 -6.86 -5.13 -17.62
CA ILE A 12 -6.74 -6.35 -16.80
C ILE A 12 -7.79 -6.40 -15.69
N GLY A 13 -8.11 -5.27 -15.05
CA GLY A 13 -9.14 -5.21 -14.01
C GLY A 13 -10.51 -5.72 -14.48
N PRO A 14 -11.08 -5.14 -15.55
CA PRO A 14 -12.32 -5.63 -16.16
C PRO A 14 -12.22 -7.11 -16.57
N SER A 15 -11.10 -7.51 -17.19
CA SER A 15 -10.92 -8.87 -17.71
C SER A 15 -10.94 -9.92 -16.59
N LEU A 16 -10.21 -9.66 -15.49
CA LEU A 16 -10.22 -10.50 -14.30
C LEU A 16 -11.59 -10.52 -13.63
N GLY A 17 -12.28 -9.38 -13.56
CA GLY A 17 -13.64 -9.30 -13.04
C GLY A 17 -14.63 -10.17 -13.81
N PHE A 18 -14.58 -10.12 -15.15
CA PHE A 18 -15.39 -10.99 -16.00
C PHE A 18 -15.01 -12.47 -15.86
N PHE A 19 -13.73 -12.77 -15.69
CA PHE A 19 -13.26 -14.15 -15.49
C PHE A 19 -13.76 -14.74 -14.15
N ILE A 20 -13.66 -13.96 -13.06
CA ILE A 20 -14.25 -14.33 -11.76
C ILE A 20 -15.78 -14.47 -11.88
N GLY A 21 -16.44 -13.53 -12.58
CA GLY A 21 -17.88 -13.60 -12.82
C GLY A 21 -18.32 -14.85 -13.60
N TYR A 22 -17.53 -15.27 -14.58
CA TYR A 22 -17.76 -16.51 -15.33
C TYR A 22 -17.60 -17.76 -14.47
N LEU A 23 -16.57 -17.82 -13.63
CA LEU A 23 -16.36 -18.92 -12.70
C LEU A 23 -17.51 -19.01 -11.68
N CYS A 24 -17.93 -17.86 -11.16
CA CYS A 24 -19.09 -17.70 -10.29
C CYS A 24 -20.39 -18.25 -10.93
N LEU A 25 -20.58 -18.06 -12.24
CA LEU A 25 -21.74 -18.61 -12.95
C LEU A 25 -21.67 -20.13 -13.13
N ASN A 26 -20.46 -20.69 -13.22
CA ASN A 26 -20.23 -22.12 -13.38
C ASN A 26 -20.29 -22.91 -12.07
N VAL A 27 -20.08 -22.26 -10.92
CA VAL A 27 -20.17 -22.90 -9.60
C VAL A 27 -21.62 -22.81 -9.09
N TYR A 28 -22.20 -23.96 -8.74
CA TYR A 28 -23.54 -24.04 -8.16
C TYR A 28 -23.56 -23.56 -6.70
N VAL A 29 -24.67 -22.93 -6.28
CA VAL A 29 -24.78 -22.23 -4.98
C VAL A 29 -24.67 -23.15 -3.76
N ASP A 30 -25.04 -24.43 -3.87
CA ASP A 30 -25.00 -25.39 -2.76
C ASP A 30 -24.26 -26.69 -3.13
N PRO A 31 -22.98 -26.85 -2.77
CA PRO A 31 -22.25 -28.11 -2.98
C PRO A 31 -22.63 -29.24 -2.01
N TRP A 32 -23.42 -28.95 -0.96
CA TRP A 32 -23.73 -29.88 0.13
C TRP A 32 -25.17 -30.40 0.15
N SER A 33 -26.05 -29.84 -0.68
CA SER A 33 -27.45 -30.28 -0.74
C SER A 33 -27.60 -31.29 -1.88
N THR A 34 -27.66 -32.57 -1.54
CA THR A 34 -28.08 -33.65 -2.45
C THR A 34 -29.54 -33.42 -2.82
N PRO A 35 -29.80 -32.83 -4.00
CA PRO A 35 -30.20 -33.63 -5.15
C PRO A 35 -29.35 -33.33 -6.39
N LEU A 36 -29.10 -34.34 -7.22
CA LEU A 36 -28.46 -34.28 -8.54
C LEU A 36 -29.29 -33.45 -9.55
N ILE A 37 -29.48 -32.16 -9.28
CA ILE A 37 -30.22 -31.26 -10.17
C ILE A 37 -29.35 -31.02 -11.40
N GLN A 38 -29.82 -31.56 -12.53
CA GLN A 38 -29.20 -31.41 -13.84
C GLN A 38 -29.06 -29.93 -14.20
N LYS A 39 -28.03 -29.60 -14.99
CA LYS A 39 -27.76 -28.26 -15.58
C LYS A 39 -28.90 -27.67 -16.44
N LYS A 40 -30.09 -28.29 -16.45
CA LYS A 40 -31.24 -28.00 -17.31
C LYS A 40 -32.42 -27.39 -16.53
N ASP A 41 -32.37 -27.36 -15.21
CA ASP A 41 -33.43 -26.76 -14.40
C ASP A 41 -33.28 -25.23 -14.29
N PRO A 42 -34.35 -24.45 -14.51
CA PRO A 42 -34.34 -22.97 -14.51
C PRO A 42 -34.02 -22.33 -13.14
N ARG A 43 -33.72 -23.14 -12.12
CA ARG A 43 -33.26 -22.72 -10.79
C ARG A 43 -31.73 -22.69 -10.66
N TRP A 44 -30.98 -22.86 -11.74
CA TRP A 44 -29.53 -22.63 -11.72
C TRP A 44 -29.24 -21.15 -11.42
N ILE A 45 -29.00 -20.87 -10.15
CA ILE A 45 -28.49 -19.59 -9.69
C ILE A 45 -27.02 -19.84 -9.38
N GLY A 46 -26.15 -19.28 -10.20
CA GLY A 46 -24.71 -19.36 -9.97
C GLY A 46 -24.35 -18.76 -8.61
N ALA A 47 -23.26 -19.25 -8.03
CA ALA A 47 -22.73 -18.82 -6.76
C ALA A 47 -22.16 -17.38 -6.79
N TRP A 48 -23.04 -16.37 -6.92
CA TRP A 48 -22.73 -14.93 -6.94
C TRP A 48 -21.95 -14.39 -5.74
N TRP A 49 -22.23 -14.94 -4.56
CA TRP A 49 -21.48 -14.70 -3.33
C TRP A 49 -19.97 -15.02 -3.40
N ILE A 50 -19.54 -15.98 -4.24
CA ILE A 50 -18.12 -16.34 -4.36
C ILE A 50 -17.29 -15.20 -4.94
N GLY A 51 -17.89 -14.34 -5.77
CA GLY A 51 -17.21 -13.14 -6.27
C GLY A 51 -16.75 -12.23 -5.14
N TRP A 52 -17.60 -12.00 -4.14
CA TRP A 52 -17.29 -11.18 -2.97
C TRP A 52 -16.26 -11.84 -2.04
N LEU A 53 -16.36 -13.16 -1.85
CA LEU A 53 -15.36 -13.93 -1.10
C LEU A 53 -13.97 -13.87 -1.73
N GLY A 54 -13.88 -14.08 -3.05
CA GLY A 54 -12.63 -13.99 -3.79
C GLY A 54 -12.03 -12.59 -3.75
N LEU A 55 -12.83 -11.57 -4.04
CA LEU A 55 -12.40 -10.17 -4.02
C LEU A 55 -11.97 -9.72 -2.62
N GLY A 56 -12.74 -10.10 -1.60
CA GLY A 56 -12.44 -9.84 -0.19
C GLY A 56 -11.15 -10.52 0.26
N THR A 57 -10.92 -11.77 -0.17
CA THR A 57 -9.68 -12.49 0.14
C THR A 57 -8.47 -11.83 -0.48
N VAL A 58 -8.55 -11.44 -1.76
CA VAL A 58 -7.45 -10.73 -2.45
C VAL A 58 -7.17 -9.39 -1.77
N MET A 59 -8.21 -8.63 -1.42
CA MET A 59 -8.07 -7.38 -0.66
C MET A 59 -7.44 -7.60 0.71
N PHE A 60 -7.82 -8.66 1.43
CA PHE A 60 -7.26 -8.99 2.72
C PHE A 60 -5.78 -9.38 2.62
N VAL A 61 -5.43 -10.22 1.64
CA VAL A 61 -4.03 -10.59 1.37
C VAL A 61 -3.21 -9.37 1.00
N PHE A 62 -3.74 -8.48 0.16
CA PHE A 62 -3.03 -7.25 -0.22
C PHE A 62 -2.86 -6.30 0.98
N SER A 63 -3.90 -6.14 1.81
CA SER A 63 -3.84 -5.38 3.05
C SER A 63 -2.81 -5.96 4.01
N PHE A 64 -2.77 -7.29 4.16
CA PHE A 64 -1.78 -7.98 4.97
C PHE A 64 -0.36 -7.77 4.43
N LEU A 65 -0.16 -7.88 3.12
CA LEU A 65 1.14 -7.64 2.47
C LEU A 65 1.62 -6.20 2.70
N LEU A 66 0.72 -5.22 2.59
CA LEU A 66 1.01 -3.82 2.87
C LEU A 66 1.27 -3.56 4.37
N ALA A 67 0.54 -4.23 5.26
CA ALA A 67 0.73 -4.12 6.70
C ALA A 67 2.05 -4.77 7.17
N MET A 68 2.47 -5.83 6.50
CA MET A 68 3.75 -6.50 6.71
C MET A 68 4.93 -5.68 6.18
N PHE A 69 4.68 -4.75 5.25
CA PHE A 69 5.69 -3.76 4.87
C PHE A 69 6.01 -2.90 6.11
N PRO A 70 7.28 -2.86 6.59
CA PRO A 70 7.62 -2.17 7.81
C PRO A 70 7.29 -0.68 7.69
N LYS A 71 6.24 -0.26 8.40
CA LYS A 71 5.72 1.12 8.45
C LYS A 71 6.76 2.14 8.93
N HIS A 72 7.89 1.68 9.44
CA HIS A 72 8.98 2.48 9.97
C HIS A 72 10.14 2.51 8.98
N MET A 73 10.00 3.33 7.93
CA MET A 73 11.20 4.06 7.50
C MET A 73 11.60 4.91 8.69
N ARG A 74 12.82 4.72 9.23
CA ARG A 74 13.41 5.54 10.30
C ARG A 74 13.27 7.01 9.90
N LYS A 75 12.20 7.65 10.36
CA LYS A 75 11.96 9.07 10.11
C LYS A 75 12.92 9.81 11.03
N THR A 76 13.89 10.49 10.43
CA THR A 76 14.52 11.67 11.02
C THR A 76 15.41 11.42 12.24
N GLU A 77 16.44 10.58 12.11
CA GLU A 77 17.62 10.73 12.99
C GLU A 77 18.65 11.67 12.33
N ASN A 78 18.82 11.56 11.01
CA ASN A 78 19.76 12.41 10.25
C ASN A 78 19.39 13.90 10.26
N ASN A 79 18.10 14.26 10.28
CA ASN A 79 17.70 15.66 10.35
C ASN A 79 17.87 16.24 11.77
N GLN A 80 17.67 15.46 12.83
CA GLN A 80 17.88 15.95 14.20
C GLN A 80 19.37 16.19 14.47
N ILE A 81 20.19 15.20 14.13
CA ILE A 81 21.64 15.27 14.24
C ILE A 81 22.22 16.41 13.38
N THR A 82 21.68 16.65 12.18
CA THR A 82 22.12 17.76 11.32
C THR A 82 21.73 19.13 11.87
N ASN A 83 20.52 19.29 12.40
CA ASN A 83 20.11 20.56 13.02
C ASN A 83 20.92 20.86 14.28
N GLU A 84 21.20 19.86 15.12
CA GLU A 84 22.00 20.02 16.33
C GLU A 84 23.46 20.41 16.01
N LYS A 85 24.06 19.79 14.97
CA LYS A 85 25.40 20.17 14.48
C LYS A 85 25.45 21.61 13.97
N ILE A 86 24.45 22.03 13.19
CA ILE A 86 24.36 23.38 12.63
C ILE A 86 24.20 24.42 13.76
N GLU A 87 23.42 24.11 14.80
CA GLU A 87 23.25 25.01 15.94
C GLU A 87 24.53 25.15 16.78
N ILE A 88 25.27 24.06 17.00
CA ILE A 88 26.57 24.08 17.68
C ILE A 88 27.58 24.92 16.87
N GLU A 89 27.65 24.74 15.55
CA GLU A 89 28.59 25.47 14.70
C GLU A 89 28.31 26.99 14.66
N ASN A 90 27.04 27.39 14.60
CA ASN A 90 26.61 28.79 14.67
C ASN A 90 26.94 29.44 16.03
N ASN A 91 26.82 28.69 17.13
CA ASN A 91 27.19 29.18 18.46
C ASN A 91 28.70 29.35 18.62
N ILE A 92 29.51 28.46 18.02
CA ILE A 92 30.97 28.55 18.03
C ILE A 92 31.46 29.73 17.18
N THR A 93 30.91 29.94 15.99
CA THR A 93 31.28 31.10 15.13
C THR A 93 30.95 32.42 15.83
N LYS A 94 29.74 32.56 16.40
CA LYS A 94 29.39 33.73 17.22
C LYS A 94 30.32 33.92 18.41
N SER A 95 30.70 32.85 19.10
CA SER A 95 31.62 32.93 20.25
C SER A 95 33.04 33.37 19.84
N GLY A 96 33.53 32.88 18.70
CA GLY A 96 34.81 33.29 18.12
C GLY A 96 34.83 34.76 17.70
N ASP A 97 33.76 35.22 17.04
CA ASP A 97 33.63 36.61 16.61
C ASP A 97 33.50 37.57 17.81
N VAL A 98 32.75 37.19 18.85
CA VAL A 98 32.61 38.00 20.08
C VAL A 98 33.93 38.09 20.85
N ASN A 99 34.71 37.01 20.93
CA ASN A 99 36.00 37.02 21.63
C ASN A 99 37.07 37.82 20.84
N SER A 100 37.04 37.76 19.51
CA SER A 100 37.94 38.54 18.64
C SER A 100 37.62 40.05 18.66
N ASN A 101 36.33 40.42 18.65
CA ASN A 101 35.89 41.82 18.69
C ASN A 101 35.83 42.42 20.10
N GLY A 102 35.82 41.59 21.15
CA GLY A 102 35.63 42.01 22.54
C GLY A 102 36.91 42.13 23.39
N LYS A 103 38.08 41.67 22.89
CA LYS A 103 39.35 41.69 23.66
C LYS A 103 40.32 42.82 23.29
N PHE A 104 39.83 43.90 22.69
CA PHE A 104 40.62 45.10 22.44
C PHE A 104 40.18 46.28 23.32
N LYS A 105 39.75 46.05 24.57
CA LYS A 105 39.63 47.14 25.55
C LYS A 105 40.00 46.67 26.96
N GLU A 106 40.79 47.53 27.60
CA GLU A 106 41.28 47.51 29.00
C GLU A 106 42.34 46.43 29.23
N ASN A 107 43.56 46.72 29.69
CA ASN A 107 44.08 47.86 30.48
C ASN A 107 45.61 47.77 30.51
#